data_AF-A0A5J4SRI2-F1
#
_entry.id   AF-A0A5J4SRI2-F1
#
_cell.length_a   1.000
_cell.length_b   1.000
_cell.length_c   1.000
_cell.angle_alpha   90.00
_cell.angle_beta   90.00
_cell.angle_gamma   90.00
#
_symmetry.space_group_name_H-M   'P 1'
#
loop_
_entity.id
_entity.type
_entity.pdbx_description
1 polymer ?
#
loop_
_entity_poly.entity_id
_entity_poly.type
_entity_poly.pdbx_seq_one_letter_code
_entity_poly.pdbx_strand_id
1 'polypeptide(L)'
;MKLNEIYIGDARSVLSTLPDKSVSCCVTSPPYYGLRDYGVTGQIGQEDTPEEYIKRLVDIFREIRRILTDEGVLWLNIGDCYWRGKGRNGERTGEDQQERYREGKSINRGCSNTGIKNTITAQNGKHEVIKPKDLIGIPWMLAFALRADGWYLRQEIIWHKPNPMPESVKDRCTKSHESIFLFTKSPRYYFDYEAIMEPAKYDGRKDTRAKGSHKYSQPGVTGLKPQTFAARGHERWTVKDGIYLRNKRSVWTVATKPLREEHFAPYPEGLITDCIKAGCPQDGVVIDPFFGSGTTGVVSRKLSRSYIGIELNPEYVGIARKRLNAVFNTV
;
A
#
# COMPACT_ATOMS: atom_id res chain seq x y z
N MET A 1 25.21 7.07 -2.65
CA MET A 1 23.78 7.41 -2.58
C MET A 1 23.63 8.74 -1.85
N LYS A 2 23.03 9.76 -2.48
CA LYS A 2 22.71 11.05 -1.85
C LYS A 2 21.37 10.96 -1.12
N LEU A 3 21.32 11.44 0.13
CA LEU A 3 20.11 11.48 0.95
C LEU A 3 19.27 12.72 0.65
N ASN A 4 17.97 12.63 0.91
CA ASN A 4 16.99 13.68 0.68
C ASN A 4 16.95 14.16 -0.77
N GLU A 5 17.09 13.21 -1.70
CA GLU A 5 17.18 13.43 -3.14
C GLU A 5 16.06 12.68 -3.87
N ILE A 6 15.66 13.23 -5.02
CA ILE A 6 14.72 12.59 -5.93
C ILE A 6 15.48 12.21 -7.20
N TYR A 7 15.60 10.92 -7.45
CA TYR A 7 16.19 10.37 -8.66
C TYR A 7 15.13 10.31 -9.75
N ILE A 8 15.41 10.92 -10.90
CA ILE A 8 14.51 10.91 -12.05
C ILE A 8 14.86 9.70 -12.93
N GLY A 9 13.92 8.76 -13.09
CA GLY A 9 14.11 7.60 -13.96
C GLY A 9 13.27 6.39 -13.59
N ASP A 10 13.46 5.31 -14.36
CA ASP A 10 12.80 4.02 -14.09
C ASP A 10 13.27 3.43 -12.75
N ALA A 11 12.30 2.99 -11.94
CA ALA A 11 12.55 2.48 -10.60
C ALA A 11 13.55 1.31 -10.59
N ARG A 12 13.46 0.34 -11.51
CA ARG A 12 14.39 -0.81 -11.54
C ARG A 12 15.81 -0.35 -11.82
N SER A 13 15.94 0.55 -12.78
CA SER A 13 17.23 1.08 -13.22
C SER A 13 17.91 1.84 -12.07
N VAL A 14 17.19 2.76 -11.42
CA VAL A 14 17.73 3.53 -10.30
C VAL A 14 18.04 2.64 -9.09
N LEU A 15 17.13 1.75 -8.71
CA LEU A 15 17.31 0.87 -7.54
C LEU A 15 18.59 0.02 -7.67
N SER A 16 18.91 -0.48 -8.87
CA SER A 16 20.12 -1.28 -9.12
C SER A 16 21.44 -0.53 -8.80
N THR A 17 21.41 0.81 -8.80
CA THR A 17 22.56 1.66 -8.48
C THR A 17 22.70 1.95 -6.99
N LEU A 18 21.66 1.67 -6.20
CA LEU A 18 21.67 1.92 -4.76
C LEU A 18 22.38 0.77 -4.02
N PRO A 19 23.18 1.09 -2.98
CA PRO A 19 23.91 0.08 -2.23
C PRO A 19 22.99 -0.87 -1.46
N ASP A 20 23.44 -2.10 -1.27
CA ASP A 20 22.77 -3.07 -0.41
C ASP A 20 22.61 -2.53 1.02
N LYS A 21 21.51 -2.91 1.69
CA LYS A 21 21.28 -2.61 3.11
C LYS A 21 21.44 -1.13 3.49
N SER A 22 21.11 -0.21 2.59
CA SER A 22 21.30 1.23 2.76
C SER A 22 20.06 2.01 3.20
N VAL A 23 18.88 1.39 3.23
CA VAL A 23 17.62 2.04 3.63
C VAL A 23 16.89 1.26 4.71
N SER A 24 16.21 1.95 5.63
CA SER A 24 15.58 1.33 6.79
C SER A 24 14.13 0.92 6.54
N CYS A 25 13.43 1.67 5.69
CA CYS A 25 12.00 1.49 5.47
C CYS A 25 11.65 1.84 4.03
N CYS A 26 10.76 1.07 3.40
CA CYS A 26 10.11 1.45 2.16
C CYS A 26 8.64 1.76 2.46
N VAL A 27 8.16 2.94 2.05
CA VAL A 27 6.73 3.27 2.12
C VAL A 27 6.31 3.76 0.75
N THR A 28 5.38 3.04 0.11
CA THR A 28 5.06 3.33 -1.29
C THR A 28 3.65 2.91 -1.69
N SER A 29 3.20 3.49 -2.80
CA SER A 29 2.02 3.06 -3.56
C SER A 29 2.39 3.00 -5.04
N PRO A 30 2.52 1.81 -5.66
CA PRO A 30 2.80 1.71 -7.08
C PRO A 30 1.66 2.31 -7.92
N PRO A 31 1.91 2.64 -9.20
CA PRO A 31 0.85 2.85 -10.17
C PRO A 31 -0.15 1.68 -10.14
N TYR A 32 -1.44 1.97 -9.95
CA TYR A 32 -2.47 0.92 -9.87
C TYR A 32 -2.80 0.38 -11.25
N TYR A 33 -2.95 -0.95 -11.34
CA TYR A 33 -3.23 -1.67 -12.57
C TYR A 33 -4.45 -1.08 -13.33
N GLY A 34 -4.17 -0.67 -14.57
CA GLY A 34 -5.02 0.02 -15.53
C GLY A 34 -5.85 1.17 -15.01
N LEU A 35 -5.43 1.83 -13.91
CA LEU A 35 -6.17 2.95 -13.37
C LEU A 35 -5.84 4.26 -14.11
N ARG A 36 -4.57 4.48 -14.46
CA ARG A 36 -4.07 5.72 -15.05
C ARG A 36 -2.97 5.47 -16.06
N ASP A 37 -3.03 6.21 -17.16
CA ASP A 37 -1.93 6.39 -18.10
C ASP A 37 -1.22 7.71 -17.77
N TYR A 38 0.08 7.63 -17.47
CA TYR A 38 0.93 8.76 -17.14
C TYR A 38 1.62 9.37 -18.36
N GLY A 39 1.39 8.85 -19.57
CA GLY A 39 1.91 9.38 -20.83
C GLY A 39 3.43 9.28 -20.96
N VAL A 40 4.08 8.43 -20.15
CA VAL A 40 5.55 8.26 -20.14
C VAL A 40 5.94 6.84 -20.50
N THR A 41 6.95 6.70 -21.37
CA THR A 41 7.49 5.40 -21.77
C THR A 41 8.08 4.69 -20.54
N GLY A 42 7.84 3.39 -20.42
CA GLY A 42 8.34 2.58 -19.30
C GLY A 42 7.47 2.58 -18.04
N GLN A 43 6.36 3.33 -18.04
CA GLN A 43 5.39 3.32 -16.93
C GLN A 43 4.91 1.90 -16.58
N ILE A 44 4.42 1.78 -15.35
CA ILE A 44 3.83 0.55 -14.80
C ILE A 44 2.34 0.75 -14.60
N GLY A 45 1.57 -0.32 -14.64
CA GLY A 45 0.12 -0.30 -14.48
C GLY A 45 -0.62 -0.26 -15.81
N GLN A 46 0.06 -0.41 -16.94
CA GLN A 46 -0.52 -0.53 -18.29
C GLN A 46 -0.08 -1.82 -18.98
N GLU A 47 0.31 -2.83 -18.21
CA GLU A 47 0.63 -4.16 -18.70
C GLU A 47 -0.62 -4.89 -19.19
N ASP A 48 -0.39 -5.82 -20.10
CA ASP A 48 -1.47 -6.50 -20.81
C ASP A 48 -2.24 -7.47 -19.94
N THR A 49 -1.61 -7.96 -18.87
CA THR A 49 -2.21 -8.88 -17.91
C THR A 49 -1.92 -8.48 -16.46
N PRO A 50 -2.81 -8.83 -15.51
CA PRO A 50 -2.50 -8.74 -14.08
C PRO A 50 -1.19 -9.43 -13.73
N GLU A 51 -0.91 -10.61 -14.29
CA GLU A 51 0.26 -11.41 -14.01
C GLU A 51 1.57 -10.70 -14.42
N GLU A 52 1.59 -10.04 -15.57
CA GLU A 52 2.74 -9.24 -16.02
C GLU A 52 2.97 -8.02 -15.14
N TYR A 53 1.89 -7.31 -14.77
CA TYR A 53 1.95 -6.22 -13.81
C TYR A 53 2.52 -6.69 -12.47
N ILE A 54 2.02 -7.81 -11.93
CA ILE A 54 2.52 -8.41 -10.70
C ILE A 54 3.99 -8.78 -10.85
N LYS A 55 4.40 -9.40 -11.97
CA LYS A 55 5.80 -9.76 -12.22
C LYS A 55 6.72 -8.54 -12.22
N ARG A 56 6.34 -7.45 -12.89
CA ARG A 56 7.13 -6.21 -12.89
C ARG A 56 7.27 -5.61 -11.49
N LEU A 57 6.22 -5.63 -10.69
CA LEU A 57 6.28 -5.17 -9.30
C LEU A 57 7.14 -6.08 -8.44
N VAL A 58 7.05 -7.41 -8.59
CA VAL A 58 7.91 -8.36 -7.88
C VAL A 58 9.39 -8.08 -8.18
N ASP A 59 9.75 -7.82 -9.44
CA ASP A 59 11.13 -7.48 -9.82
C ASP A 59 11.63 -6.19 -9.12
N ILE A 60 10.77 -5.17 -9.00
CA ILE A 60 11.09 -3.93 -8.26
C ILE A 60 11.22 -4.19 -6.78
N PHE A 61 10.27 -4.91 -6.18
CA PHE A 61 10.30 -5.18 -4.76
C PHE A 61 11.42 -6.14 -4.38
N ARG A 62 11.93 -6.98 -5.30
CA ARG A 62 13.16 -7.75 -5.08
C ARG A 62 14.36 -6.84 -4.87
N GLU A 63 14.49 -5.79 -5.67
CA GLU A 63 15.53 -4.78 -5.50
C GLU A 63 15.34 -3.97 -4.20
N ILE A 64 14.09 -3.61 -3.86
CA ILE A 64 13.79 -2.99 -2.55
C ILE A 64 14.25 -3.89 -1.40
N ARG A 65 14.00 -5.20 -1.48
CA ARG A 65 14.43 -6.17 -0.46
C ARG A 65 15.95 -6.21 -0.29
N ARG A 66 16.70 -6.09 -1.40
CA ARG A 66 18.18 -6.03 -1.41
C ARG A 66 18.70 -4.79 -0.67
N ILE A 67 18.15 -3.63 -0.97
CA ILE A 67 18.62 -2.36 -0.39
C ILE A 67 18.13 -2.10 1.02
N LEU A 68 17.05 -2.76 1.47
CA LEU A 68 16.60 -2.65 2.86
C LEU A 68 17.65 -3.25 3.82
N THR A 69 17.86 -2.61 4.97
CA THR A 69 18.61 -3.19 6.09
C THR A 69 17.99 -4.51 6.51
N ASP A 70 18.72 -5.37 7.25
CA ASP A 70 18.22 -6.70 7.62
C ASP A 70 16.95 -6.68 8.48
N GLU A 71 16.74 -5.59 9.23
CA GLU A 71 15.53 -5.32 10.02
C GLU A 71 14.50 -4.46 9.28
N GLY A 72 14.77 -4.10 8.03
CA GLY A 72 13.96 -3.18 7.25
C GLY A 72 12.60 -3.74 6.86
N VAL A 73 11.64 -2.83 6.69
CA VAL A 73 10.24 -3.15 6.39
C VAL A 73 9.74 -2.44 5.14
N LEU A 74 8.72 -3.02 4.51
CA LEU A 74 8.00 -2.46 3.38
C LEU A 74 6.53 -2.26 3.76
N TRP A 75 6.06 -1.03 3.65
CA TRP A 75 4.67 -0.64 3.69
C TRP A 75 4.17 -0.39 2.27
N LEU A 76 3.26 -1.24 1.80
CA LEU A 76 2.77 -1.24 0.43
C LEU A 76 1.27 -0.95 0.40
N ASN A 77 0.89 0.26 0.00
CA ASN A 77 -0.51 0.60 -0.25
C ASN A 77 -0.87 0.26 -1.70
N ILE A 78 -1.90 -0.58 -1.90
CA ILE A 78 -2.33 -0.98 -3.23
C ILE A 78 -3.85 -1.13 -3.32
N GLY A 79 -4.42 -0.57 -4.38
CA GLY A 79 -5.85 -0.62 -4.67
C GLY A 79 -6.18 -1.69 -5.68
N ASP A 80 -7.29 -2.39 -5.45
CA ASP A 80 -7.85 -3.31 -6.43
C ASP A 80 -8.67 -2.62 -7.54
N CYS A 81 -8.93 -3.36 -8.62
CA CYS A 81 -9.81 -2.95 -9.69
C CYS A 81 -10.71 -4.12 -10.15
N TYR A 82 -11.78 -3.78 -10.87
CA TYR A 82 -12.71 -4.75 -11.43
C TYR A 82 -12.42 -4.98 -12.90
N TRP A 83 -12.50 -6.23 -13.33
CA TRP A 83 -12.43 -6.61 -14.72
C TRP A 83 -13.69 -6.14 -15.46
N ARG A 84 -13.52 -5.43 -16.58
CA ARG A 84 -14.66 -4.90 -17.36
C ARG A 84 -15.02 -5.77 -18.58
N GLY A 85 -14.15 -6.66 -19.01
CA GLY A 85 -14.28 -7.35 -20.30
C GLY A 85 -14.13 -6.41 -21.50
N LYS A 86 -14.36 -6.90 -22.73
CA LYS A 86 -14.34 -6.07 -23.95
C LYS A 86 -15.53 -5.09 -23.93
N GLY A 87 -15.25 -3.80 -23.98
CA GLY A 87 -16.27 -2.78 -24.24
C GLY A 87 -16.90 -2.99 -25.63
N ARG A 88 -18.20 -2.70 -25.77
CA ARG A 88 -18.93 -2.76 -27.05
C ARG A 88 -18.42 -1.75 -28.11
N ASN A 89 -17.56 -0.82 -27.72
CA ASN A 89 -16.99 0.19 -28.61
C ASN A 89 -15.49 -0.10 -28.73
N GLY A 90 -14.98 -0.15 -29.96
CA GLY A 90 -13.63 -0.55 -30.32
C GLY A 90 -12.50 0.20 -29.59
N GLU A 91 -11.27 -0.24 -29.84
CA GLU A 91 -10.05 0.43 -29.41
C GLU A 91 -10.15 1.93 -29.72
N ARG A 92 -10.08 2.76 -28.68
CA ARG A 92 -10.02 4.21 -28.82
C ARG A 92 -8.55 4.61 -28.76
N THR A 93 -8.14 5.53 -29.63
CA THR A 93 -6.76 6.00 -29.74
C THR A 93 -6.32 6.72 -28.47
N GLY A 94 -5.00 6.81 -28.24
CA GLY A 94 -4.43 7.48 -27.06
C GLY A 94 -4.75 8.98 -26.97
N GLU A 95 -4.93 9.63 -28.12
CA GLU A 95 -5.28 11.05 -28.22
C GLU A 95 -6.68 11.35 -27.64
N ASP A 96 -7.67 10.51 -27.95
CA ASP A 96 -9.06 10.63 -27.44
C ASP A 96 -9.13 10.54 -25.90
N GLN A 97 -8.19 9.82 -25.28
CA GLN A 97 -8.14 9.67 -23.83
C GLN A 97 -7.51 10.89 -23.16
N GLN A 98 -6.45 11.43 -23.76
CA GLN A 98 -5.72 12.58 -23.26
C GLN A 98 -6.55 13.88 -23.33
N GLU A 99 -7.37 14.03 -24.37
CA GLU A 99 -8.29 15.16 -24.52
C GLU A 99 -9.41 15.12 -23.47
N ARG A 100 -10.04 13.96 -23.25
CA ARG A 100 -11.08 13.80 -22.22
C ARG A 100 -10.53 13.91 -20.79
N TYR A 101 -9.25 13.60 -20.59
CA TYR A 101 -8.55 13.84 -19.32
C TYR A 101 -8.40 15.34 -19.05
N ARG A 102 -7.94 16.12 -20.04
CA ARG A 102 -7.85 17.60 -19.97
C ARG A 102 -9.21 18.26 -19.75
N GLU A 103 -10.27 17.69 -20.31
CA GLU A 103 -11.65 18.19 -20.14
C GLU A 103 -12.34 17.76 -18.83
N GLY A 104 -11.67 17.02 -17.94
CA GLY A 104 -12.27 16.55 -16.69
C GLY A 104 -13.42 15.53 -16.87
N LYS A 105 -13.58 14.99 -18.08
CA LYS A 105 -14.63 14.00 -18.43
C LYS A 105 -14.21 12.54 -18.12
N SER A 106 -13.08 12.36 -17.45
CA SER A 106 -12.63 11.07 -16.89
C SER A 106 -13.43 10.72 -15.63
N ILE A 107 -14.60 10.17 -15.88
CA ILE A 107 -15.38 9.36 -14.93
C ILE A 107 -14.49 8.19 -14.50
N ASN A 108 -13.97 8.23 -13.25
CA ASN A 108 -13.33 7.11 -12.55
C ASN A 108 -14.15 5.82 -12.77
N ARG A 109 -13.79 5.04 -13.77
CA ARG A 109 -14.53 3.85 -14.19
C ARG A 109 -13.54 2.71 -14.37
N GLY A 110 -13.07 2.16 -13.24
CA GLY A 110 -12.31 0.90 -13.19
C GLY A 110 -11.07 0.85 -14.08
N CYS A 111 -10.51 -0.35 -14.23
CA CYS A 111 -9.37 -0.60 -15.10
C CYS A 111 -9.75 -0.24 -16.55
N SER A 112 -9.08 0.74 -17.17
CA SER A 112 -9.31 1.14 -18.55
C SER A 112 -8.73 0.10 -19.52
N ASN A 113 -9.49 -0.28 -20.54
CA ASN A 113 -9.11 -1.28 -21.55
C ASN A 113 -7.90 -0.88 -22.43
N THR A 114 -7.32 0.31 -22.25
CA THR A 114 -6.27 0.82 -23.14
C THR A 114 -4.90 0.17 -22.96
N GLY A 115 -4.60 -0.33 -21.75
CA GLY A 115 -3.33 -1.01 -21.45
C GLY A 115 -3.43 -2.54 -21.43
N ILE A 116 -4.60 -3.12 -21.71
CA ILE A 116 -4.82 -4.58 -21.59
C ILE A 116 -4.87 -5.18 -23.01
N LYS A 117 -3.72 -5.32 -23.68
CA LYS A 117 -3.61 -5.98 -24.98
C LYS A 117 -3.08 -7.41 -24.83
N ASN A 118 -3.99 -8.37 -24.76
CA ASN A 118 -3.75 -9.75 -25.19
C ASN A 118 -2.69 -10.57 -24.40
N THR A 119 -3.24 -11.44 -23.54
CA THR A 119 -2.91 -12.86 -23.29
C THR A 119 -2.04 -13.24 -22.09
N ILE A 120 -2.73 -13.80 -21.09
CA ILE A 120 -2.72 -15.25 -20.88
C ILE A 120 -4.15 -15.72 -21.14
N THR A 121 -4.32 -16.49 -22.22
CA THR A 121 -5.57 -17.15 -22.65
C THR A 121 -6.76 -16.23 -22.95
N ALA A 122 -6.70 -15.54 -24.09
CA ALA A 122 -7.86 -14.89 -24.71
C ALA A 122 -7.97 -15.24 -26.19
N GLN A 123 -8.20 -16.52 -26.50
CA GLN A 123 -8.81 -16.82 -27.79
C GLN A 123 -10.22 -16.20 -27.77
N ASN A 124 -10.44 -15.19 -28.60
CA ASN A 124 -11.71 -14.44 -28.77
C ASN A 124 -12.04 -13.35 -27.72
N GLY A 125 -11.05 -12.79 -27.01
CA GLY A 125 -11.28 -11.62 -26.14
C GLY A 125 -12.01 -11.91 -24.82
N LYS A 126 -11.87 -13.14 -24.31
CA LYS A 126 -12.27 -13.56 -22.97
C LYS A 126 -11.00 -13.84 -22.18
N HIS A 127 -10.82 -13.28 -20.98
CA HIS A 127 -9.85 -13.83 -20.04
C HIS A 127 -10.43 -15.16 -19.54
N GLU A 128 -9.76 -16.29 -19.76
CA GLU A 128 -10.35 -17.61 -19.46
C GLU A 128 -10.76 -17.76 -17.98
N VAL A 129 -9.99 -17.15 -17.08
CA VAL A 129 -10.22 -17.22 -15.63
C VAL A 129 -11.04 -16.05 -15.05
N ILE A 130 -10.84 -14.82 -15.52
CA ILE A 130 -11.45 -13.60 -14.93
C ILE A 130 -12.65 -13.15 -15.77
N LYS A 131 -13.84 -13.19 -15.19
CA LYS A 131 -15.11 -12.88 -15.86
C LYS A 131 -15.42 -11.39 -15.77
N PRO A 132 -16.17 -10.82 -16.73
CA PRO A 132 -16.64 -9.43 -16.62
C PRO A 132 -17.33 -9.19 -15.28
N LYS A 133 -16.98 -8.06 -14.64
CA LYS A 133 -17.35 -7.62 -13.29
C LYS A 133 -16.64 -8.32 -12.13
N ASP A 134 -15.75 -9.28 -12.37
CA ASP A 134 -14.96 -9.86 -11.28
C ASP A 134 -14.04 -8.80 -10.66
N LEU A 135 -13.93 -8.82 -9.34
CA LEU A 135 -12.85 -8.15 -8.64
C LEU A 135 -11.57 -8.95 -8.92
N ILE A 136 -10.54 -8.30 -9.46
CA ILE A 136 -9.35 -9.02 -9.93
C ILE A 136 -8.55 -9.62 -8.77
N GLY A 137 -8.50 -8.93 -7.63
CA GLY A 137 -7.72 -9.38 -6.48
C GLY A 137 -6.26 -8.94 -6.54
N ILE A 138 -5.95 -7.86 -7.28
CA ILE A 138 -4.58 -7.34 -7.48
C ILE A 138 -3.78 -7.24 -6.16
N PRO A 139 -4.34 -6.67 -5.06
CA PRO A 139 -3.62 -6.59 -3.79
C PRO A 139 -3.13 -7.95 -3.29
N TRP A 140 -3.99 -8.97 -3.32
CA TRP A 140 -3.68 -10.31 -2.82
C TRP A 140 -2.84 -11.13 -3.79
N MET A 141 -3.01 -10.94 -5.10
CA MET A 141 -2.10 -11.50 -6.11
C MET A 141 -0.67 -11.03 -5.85
N LEU A 142 -0.48 -9.72 -5.65
CA LEU A 142 0.82 -9.14 -5.33
C LEU A 142 1.36 -9.66 -4.00
N ALA A 143 0.51 -9.69 -2.97
CA ALA A 143 0.95 -10.10 -1.64
C ALA A 143 1.44 -11.56 -1.59
N PHE A 144 0.75 -12.46 -2.29
CA PHE A 144 1.18 -13.84 -2.41
C PHE A 144 2.41 -14.02 -3.29
N ALA A 145 2.53 -13.26 -4.38
CA ALA A 145 3.71 -13.27 -5.23
C ALA A 145 4.96 -12.79 -4.48
N LEU A 146 4.86 -11.70 -3.71
CA LEU A 146 5.97 -11.21 -2.86
C LEU A 146 6.34 -12.22 -1.77
N ARG A 147 5.34 -12.86 -1.14
CA ARG A 147 5.60 -13.93 -0.17
C ARG A 147 6.34 -15.11 -0.80
N ALA A 148 5.94 -15.52 -2.00
CA ALA A 148 6.61 -16.58 -2.76
C ALA A 148 8.04 -16.17 -3.18
N ASP A 149 8.29 -14.90 -3.47
CA ASP A 149 9.64 -14.36 -3.75
C ASP A 149 10.55 -14.30 -2.51
N GLY A 150 10.01 -14.56 -1.32
CA GLY A 150 10.76 -14.67 -0.06
C GLY A 150 10.60 -13.49 0.88
N TRP A 151 9.56 -12.68 0.70
CA TRP A 151 9.13 -11.74 1.75
C TRP A 151 8.32 -12.42 2.84
N TYR A 152 8.43 -11.93 4.07
CA TYR A 152 7.46 -12.27 5.12
C TYR A 152 6.28 -11.29 5.04
N LEU A 153 5.11 -11.77 4.61
CA LEU A 153 3.84 -11.05 4.74
C LEU A 153 3.39 -11.05 6.21
N ARG A 154 3.50 -9.89 6.88
CA ARG A 154 3.24 -9.77 8.32
C ARG A 154 1.80 -9.41 8.65
N GLN A 155 1.21 -8.52 7.85
CA GLN A 155 -0.12 -7.99 8.14
C GLN A 155 -0.75 -7.37 6.90
N GLU A 156 -2.08 -7.50 6.79
CA GLU A 156 -2.92 -6.60 6.01
C GLU A 156 -3.55 -5.57 6.96
N ILE A 157 -3.51 -4.31 6.56
CA ILE A 157 -4.21 -3.19 7.17
C ILE A 157 -5.23 -2.67 6.17
N ILE A 158 -6.45 -2.44 6.66
CA ILE A 158 -7.53 -1.85 5.89
C ILE A 158 -7.49 -0.34 6.11
N TRP A 159 -7.11 0.40 5.07
CA TRP A 159 -7.31 1.85 5.06
C TRP A 159 -8.79 2.14 4.76
N HIS A 160 -9.53 2.49 5.81
CA HIS A 160 -10.90 2.96 5.71
C HIS A 160 -10.93 4.46 5.35
N LYS A 161 -11.52 4.77 4.19
CA LYS A 161 -11.71 6.13 3.68
C LYS A 161 -13.11 6.61 4.09
N PRO A 162 -13.26 7.55 5.04
CA PRO A 162 -14.57 8.07 5.45
C PRO A 162 -15.22 9.00 4.41
N ASN A 163 -14.45 9.49 3.44
CA ASN A 163 -14.89 10.39 2.38
C ASN A 163 -14.61 9.85 0.96
N PRO A 164 -14.99 8.59 0.64
CA PRO A 164 -14.75 8.05 -0.68
C PRO A 164 -15.66 8.76 -1.70
N MET A 165 -15.16 8.95 -2.92
CA MET A 165 -16.01 9.44 -4.01
C MET A 165 -17.16 8.44 -4.26
N PRO A 166 -18.41 8.89 -4.41
CA PRO A 166 -19.51 8.00 -4.79
C PRO A 166 -19.22 7.28 -6.11
N GLU A 167 -19.63 6.02 -6.20
CA GLU A 167 -19.54 5.24 -7.43
C GLU A 167 -20.92 5.10 -8.08
N SER A 168 -21.00 5.28 -9.40
CA SER A 168 -22.22 5.04 -10.18
C SER A 168 -22.42 3.53 -10.43
N VAL A 169 -22.58 2.76 -9.37
CA VAL A 169 -22.73 1.30 -9.35
C VAL A 169 -23.96 0.91 -8.54
N LYS A 170 -24.72 -0.09 -9.02
CA LYS A 170 -26.01 -0.51 -8.42
C LYS A 170 -26.05 -1.98 -7.99
N ASP A 171 -25.03 -2.76 -8.33
CA ASP A 171 -24.96 -4.21 -8.12
C ASP A 171 -23.83 -4.63 -7.16
N ARG A 172 -23.23 -3.67 -6.44
CA ARG A 172 -22.30 -3.88 -5.33
C ARG A 172 -22.16 -2.62 -4.47
N CYS A 173 -21.52 -2.75 -3.31
CA CYS A 173 -21.16 -1.61 -2.47
C CYS A 173 -20.09 -0.72 -3.13
N THR A 174 -20.13 0.58 -2.79
CA THR A 174 -19.05 1.53 -3.08
C THR A 174 -17.77 1.11 -2.37
N LYS A 175 -16.63 1.15 -3.08
CA LYS A 175 -15.32 0.84 -2.50
C LYS A 175 -14.89 1.99 -1.59
N SER A 176 -14.96 1.76 -0.29
CA SER A 176 -14.56 2.73 0.74
C SER A 176 -13.23 2.41 1.42
N HIS A 177 -12.47 1.43 0.91
CA HIS A 177 -11.19 1.05 1.49
C HIS A 177 -10.12 0.65 0.48
N GLU A 178 -8.87 0.61 0.94
CA GLU A 178 -7.69 0.07 0.25
C GLU A 178 -6.87 -0.79 1.22
N SER A 179 -6.01 -1.65 0.68
CA SER A 179 -5.14 -2.52 1.48
C SER A 179 -3.75 -1.90 1.59
N ILE A 180 -3.22 -1.90 2.82
CA ILE A 180 -1.81 -1.64 3.12
C ILE A 180 -1.22 -2.93 3.65
N PHE A 181 -0.22 -3.45 2.97
CA PHE A 181 0.50 -4.62 3.43
C PHE A 181 1.81 -4.23 4.13
N LEU A 182 2.09 -4.91 5.23
CA LEU A 182 3.38 -4.89 5.89
C LEU A 182 4.17 -6.13 5.49
N PHE A 183 5.31 -5.92 4.81
CA PHE A 183 6.29 -6.95 4.49
C PHE A 183 7.60 -6.70 5.22
N THR A 184 8.33 -7.79 5.47
CA THR A 184 9.61 -7.75 6.20
C THR A 184 10.60 -8.74 5.60
N LYS A 185 11.91 -8.49 5.77
CA LYS A 185 12.97 -9.40 5.30
C LYS A 185 13.14 -10.65 6.17
N SER A 186 12.79 -10.52 7.44
CA SER A 186 13.10 -11.50 8.48
C SER A 186 11.98 -11.52 9.52
N PRO A 187 11.80 -12.61 10.27
CA PRO A 187 10.82 -12.67 11.36
C PRO A 187 11.15 -11.72 12.52
N ARG A 188 12.40 -11.26 12.62
CA ARG A 188 12.84 -10.17 13.50
C ARG A 188 13.11 -8.92 12.66
N TYR A 189 12.39 -7.85 12.94
CA TYR A 189 12.43 -6.62 12.15
C TYR A 189 12.11 -5.43 13.05
N TYR A 190 12.48 -4.23 12.59
CA TYR A 190 12.19 -3.01 13.30
C TYR A 190 10.68 -2.71 13.23
N PHE A 191 10.06 -2.56 14.40
CA PHE A 191 8.67 -2.14 14.51
C PHE A 191 8.42 -1.41 15.83
N ASP A 192 8.36 -0.08 15.78
CA ASP A 192 8.04 0.75 16.93
C ASP A 192 6.52 0.84 17.12
N TYR A 193 5.95 -0.16 17.78
CA TYR A 193 4.52 -0.20 18.07
C TYR A 193 4.10 0.89 19.06
N GLU A 194 5.01 1.34 19.93
CA GLU A 194 4.77 2.36 20.95
C GLU A 194 4.52 3.73 20.31
N ALA A 195 5.27 4.07 19.27
CA ALA A 195 5.14 5.32 18.52
C ALA A 195 3.78 5.50 17.83
N ILE A 196 3.02 4.42 17.65
CA ILE A 196 1.70 4.43 16.98
C ILE A 196 0.55 3.94 17.87
N MET A 197 0.77 3.74 19.17
CA MET A 197 -0.28 3.33 20.09
C MET A 197 -1.46 4.31 20.04
N GLU A 198 -2.66 3.76 20.23
CA GLU A 198 -3.90 4.52 20.23
C GLU A 198 -4.60 4.43 21.59
N PRO A 199 -5.43 5.42 21.95
CA PRO A 199 -6.25 5.33 23.15
C PRO A 199 -7.10 4.06 23.19
N ALA A 200 -7.09 3.40 24.33
CA ALA A 200 -7.95 2.28 24.65
C ALA A 200 -9.29 2.81 25.20
N LYS A 201 -10.38 2.25 24.67
CA LYS A 201 -11.67 2.30 25.37
C LYS A 201 -11.72 1.06 26.26
N TYR A 202 -11.36 1.24 27.54
CA TYR A 202 -11.48 0.16 28.52
C TYR A 202 -12.96 -0.10 28.80
N ASP A 203 -13.38 -1.35 28.69
CA ASP A 203 -14.77 -1.79 28.87
C ASP A 203 -15.06 -2.26 30.30
N GLY A 204 -14.14 -2.01 31.25
CA GLY A 204 -14.32 -2.40 32.65
C GLY A 204 -14.09 -3.88 32.93
N ARG A 205 -13.67 -4.68 31.94
CA ARG A 205 -13.52 -6.13 32.11
C ARG A 205 -12.41 -6.48 33.10
N LYS A 206 -12.81 -7.12 34.20
CA LYS A 206 -11.92 -7.71 35.20
C LYS A 206 -11.15 -8.90 34.65
N ASP A 207 -10.01 -9.18 35.28
CA ASP A 207 -9.25 -10.40 35.08
C ASP A 207 -10.16 -11.63 35.24
N THR A 208 -10.29 -12.42 34.19
CA THR A 208 -11.18 -13.57 34.14
C THR A 208 -10.40 -14.80 33.70
N ARG A 209 -10.47 -15.86 34.50
CA ARG A 209 -9.93 -17.17 34.13
C ARG A 209 -11.08 -18.07 33.70
N ALA A 210 -11.16 -18.35 32.40
CA ALA A 210 -12.13 -19.28 31.84
C ALA A 210 -11.46 -20.65 31.66
N LYS A 211 -12.01 -21.68 32.30
CA LYS A 211 -11.65 -23.07 32.02
C LYS A 211 -12.34 -23.50 30.73
N GLY A 212 -11.60 -24.10 29.80
CA GLY A 212 -12.15 -24.65 28.57
C GLY A 212 -13.19 -25.74 28.85
N SER A 213 -14.19 -25.86 27.98
CA SER A 213 -15.23 -26.88 28.12
C SER A 213 -14.68 -28.28 27.86
N HIS A 214 -15.27 -29.29 28.51
CA HIS A 214 -14.97 -30.71 28.27
C HIS A 214 -15.48 -31.24 26.92
N LYS A 215 -15.84 -30.35 25.98
CA LYS A 215 -16.39 -30.69 24.66
C LYS A 215 -15.48 -31.63 23.86
N TYR A 216 -14.17 -31.53 24.07
CA TYR A 216 -13.14 -32.37 23.42
C TYR A 216 -12.57 -33.46 24.34
N SER A 217 -13.19 -33.70 25.50
CA SER A 217 -12.79 -34.75 26.45
C SER A 217 -13.53 -36.07 26.21
N GLN A 218 -14.29 -36.18 25.11
CA GLN A 218 -15.06 -37.37 24.77
C GLN A 218 -14.15 -38.49 24.24
N PRO A 219 -14.46 -39.77 24.55
CA PRO A 219 -13.75 -40.91 23.97
C PRO A 219 -13.74 -40.85 22.44
N GLY A 220 -12.57 -40.94 21.81
CA GLY A 220 -12.40 -40.91 20.35
C GLY A 220 -11.85 -39.59 19.78
N VAL A 221 -11.78 -38.50 20.56
CA VAL A 221 -11.12 -37.26 20.15
C VAL A 221 -9.66 -37.26 20.63
N THR A 222 -8.71 -37.59 19.75
CA THR A 222 -7.27 -37.57 20.07
C THR A 222 -6.61 -36.26 19.66
N GLY A 223 -5.74 -35.71 20.51
CA GLY A 223 -4.88 -34.56 20.17
C GLY A 223 -5.43 -33.17 20.55
N LEU A 224 -6.67 -33.07 21.05
CA LEU A 224 -7.25 -31.81 21.53
C LEU A 224 -7.34 -31.80 23.06
N LYS A 225 -6.55 -30.94 23.71
CA LYS A 225 -6.62 -30.74 25.17
C LYS A 225 -7.54 -29.56 25.50
N PRO A 226 -8.33 -29.62 26.59
CA PRO A 226 -9.06 -28.46 27.08
C PRO A 226 -8.09 -27.29 27.34
N GLN A 227 -8.31 -26.18 26.64
CA GLN A 227 -7.50 -24.96 26.79
C GLN A 227 -8.07 -24.13 27.94
N THR A 228 -7.25 -23.82 28.94
CA THR A 228 -7.62 -22.81 29.95
C THR A 228 -7.13 -21.46 29.45
N PHE A 229 -8.01 -20.47 29.38
CA PHE A 229 -7.65 -19.10 29.02
C PHE A 229 -7.72 -18.19 30.25
N ALA A 230 -6.64 -17.48 30.52
CA ALA A 230 -6.63 -16.39 31.49
C ALA A 230 -6.63 -15.07 30.72
N ALA A 231 -7.76 -14.35 30.78
CA ALA A 231 -7.84 -12.96 30.32
C ALA A 231 -7.39 -12.07 31.47
N ARG A 232 -6.18 -11.51 31.41
CA ARG A 232 -5.80 -10.42 32.32
C ARG A 232 -6.44 -9.12 31.80
N GLY A 233 -7.28 -8.51 32.61
CA GLY A 233 -8.06 -7.31 32.30
C GLY A 233 -7.32 -6.01 32.61
N HIS A 234 -6.64 -5.94 33.76
CA HIS A 234 -5.93 -4.74 34.21
C HIS A 234 -4.47 -4.65 33.71
N GLU A 235 -3.73 -5.75 33.65
CA GLU A 235 -2.29 -5.76 33.28
C GLU A 235 -2.01 -5.65 31.77
N ARG A 236 -3.03 -5.43 30.94
CA ARG A 236 -2.92 -5.51 29.48
C ARG A 236 -2.70 -4.18 28.77
N TRP A 237 -2.74 -3.07 29.51
CA TRP A 237 -2.76 -1.73 28.94
C TRP A 237 -1.59 -0.89 29.46
N THR A 238 -0.88 -0.23 28.54
CA THR A 238 0.09 0.80 28.90
C THR A 238 -0.68 2.05 29.34
N VAL A 239 -0.32 2.65 30.48
CA VAL A 239 -0.96 3.89 30.95
C VAL A 239 0.07 5.02 30.86
N LYS A 240 -0.29 6.09 30.18
CA LYS A 240 0.53 7.31 30.07
C LYS A 240 -0.35 8.53 30.29
N ASP A 241 0.04 9.40 31.22
CA ASP A 241 -0.68 10.64 31.56
C ASP A 241 -2.19 10.41 31.85
N GLY A 242 -2.50 9.30 32.53
CA GLY A 242 -3.88 8.93 32.86
C GLY A 242 -4.70 8.34 31.70
N ILE A 243 -4.11 8.20 30.51
CA ILE A 243 -4.75 7.61 29.33
C ILE A 243 -4.29 6.15 29.18
N TYR A 244 -5.26 5.24 29.11
CA TYR A 244 -5.00 3.84 28.73
C TYR A 244 -4.69 3.78 27.23
N LEU A 245 -3.59 3.15 26.88
CA LEU A 245 -3.10 2.99 25.52
C LEU A 245 -3.10 1.52 25.11
N ARG A 246 -3.16 1.30 23.80
CA ARG A 246 -3.11 -0.01 23.19
C ARG A 246 -2.44 -0.01 21.84
N ASN A 247 -2.02 -1.21 21.41
CA ASN A 247 -1.53 -1.41 20.05
C ASN A 247 -2.61 -0.96 19.04
N LYS A 248 -2.15 -0.26 17.99
CA LYS A 248 -2.99 0.22 16.91
C LYS A 248 -3.70 -0.95 16.22
N ARG A 249 -5.00 -0.83 15.99
CA ARG A 249 -5.78 -1.84 15.24
C ARG A 249 -5.44 -1.82 13.75
N SER A 250 -5.80 -2.89 13.05
CA SER A 250 -5.54 -3.06 11.61
C SER A 250 -6.55 -2.37 10.69
N VAL A 251 -7.49 -1.58 11.20
CA VAL A 251 -8.41 -0.78 10.38
C VAL A 251 -8.13 0.69 10.67
N TRP A 252 -7.52 1.39 9.71
CA TRP A 252 -7.07 2.76 9.87
C TRP A 252 -8.04 3.69 9.17
N THR A 253 -8.73 4.54 9.94
CA THR A 253 -9.63 5.53 9.37
C THR A 253 -8.86 6.82 9.08
N VAL A 254 -8.63 7.10 7.80
CA VAL A 254 -7.93 8.31 7.35
C VAL A 254 -8.65 8.90 6.14
N ALA A 255 -9.04 10.17 6.22
CA ALA A 255 -9.68 10.86 5.11
C ALA A 255 -8.69 11.11 3.95
N THR A 256 -9.17 10.94 2.72
CA THR A 256 -8.45 11.39 1.53
C THR A 256 -8.38 12.91 1.51
N LYS A 257 -7.26 13.49 1.05
CA LYS A 257 -7.09 14.93 0.88
C LYS A 257 -6.69 15.19 -0.58
N PRO A 258 -7.54 15.84 -1.38
CA PRO A 258 -7.15 16.21 -2.74
C PRO A 258 -6.03 17.25 -2.69
N LEU A 259 -5.06 17.14 -3.59
CA LEU A 259 -4.08 18.22 -3.78
C LEU A 259 -4.69 19.26 -4.71
N ARG A 260 -4.63 20.55 -4.32
CA ARG A 260 -5.25 21.66 -5.09
C ARG A 260 -4.70 21.81 -6.51
N GLU A 261 -3.45 21.41 -6.74
CA GLU A 261 -2.72 21.63 -8.00
C GLU A 261 -2.82 20.45 -8.98
N GLU A 262 -3.57 19.38 -8.67
CA GLU A 262 -3.44 18.14 -9.42
C GLU A 262 -4.77 17.40 -9.64
N HIS A 263 -4.95 16.91 -10.88
CA HIS A 263 -5.93 15.88 -11.25
C HIS A 263 -5.57 14.49 -10.67
N PHE A 264 -4.88 14.44 -9.52
CA PHE A 264 -4.29 13.24 -8.92
C PHE A 264 -4.59 13.16 -7.42
N ALA A 265 -4.67 11.94 -6.89
CA ALA A 265 -4.99 11.67 -5.49
C ALA A 265 -3.83 10.92 -4.84
N PRO A 266 -2.79 11.62 -4.35
CA PRO A 266 -1.76 10.98 -3.54
C PRO A 266 -2.38 10.44 -2.25
N TYR A 267 -1.77 9.40 -1.66
CA TYR A 267 -2.18 8.98 -0.33
C TYR A 267 -2.00 10.11 0.72
N PRO A 268 -2.85 10.17 1.76
CA PRO A 268 -2.80 11.26 2.72
C PRO A 268 -1.62 11.12 3.69
N GLU A 269 -1.00 12.23 4.07
CA GLU A 269 0.14 12.27 5.02
C GLU A 269 -0.15 11.53 6.34
N GLY A 270 -1.39 11.60 6.85
CA GLY A 270 -1.77 10.92 8.09
C GLY A 270 -1.66 9.40 8.02
N LEU A 271 -1.87 8.82 6.84
CA LEU A 271 -1.72 7.38 6.62
C LEU A 271 -0.23 6.97 6.68
N ILE A 272 0.61 7.77 6.04
CA ILE A 272 2.05 7.51 5.90
C ILE A 272 2.82 7.81 7.18
N THR A 273 2.32 8.77 7.98
CA THR A 273 2.89 9.11 9.30
C THR A 273 3.03 7.88 10.18
N ASP A 274 1.98 7.05 10.28
CA ASP A 274 2.01 5.86 11.12
C ASP A 274 2.92 4.76 10.54
N CYS A 275 2.96 4.60 9.21
CA CYS A 275 3.90 3.69 8.56
C CYS A 275 5.36 4.06 8.86
N ILE A 276 5.72 5.34 8.76
CA ILE A 276 7.10 5.80 9.01
C ILE A 276 7.46 5.71 10.49
N LYS A 277 6.56 6.12 11.39
CA LYS A 277 6.78 6.02 12.85
C LYS A 277 7.05 4.59 13.28
N ALA A 278 6.22 3.65 12.81
CA ALA A 278 6.37 2.25 13.19
C ALA A 278 7.52 1.55 12.45
N GLY A 279 7.75 1.88 11.17
CA GLY A 279 8.66 1.12 10.31
C GLY A 279 10.05 1.71 10.14
N CYS A 280 10.31 2.96 10.53
CA CYS A 280 11.59 3.62 10.31
C CYS A 280 12.17 4.18 11.64
N PRO A 281 13.37 3.74 12.05
CA PRO A 281 14.04 4.30 13.21
C PRO A 281 14.27 5.81 13.04
N GLN A 282 14.49 6.49 14.17
CA GLN A 282 14.94 7.89 14.15
C GLN A 282 16.23 8.00 13.34
N ASP A 283 16.38 9.08 12.58
CA ASP A 283 17.48 9.31 11.63
C ASP A 283 17.62 8.26 10.51
N GLY A 284 16.71 7.28 10.43
CA GLY A 284 16.66 6.27 9.38
C GLY A 284 16.31 6.85 8.01
N VAL A 285 16.48 6.01 6.97
CA VAL A 285 16.22 6.39 5.58
C VAL A 285 14.96 5.69 5.08
N VAL A 286 13.99 6.48 4.61
CA VAL A 286 12.76 6.02 3.96
C VAL A 286 12.91 6.08 2.44
N ILE A 287 12.65 5.00 1.72
CA ILE A 287 12.59 5.00 0.27
C ILE A 287 11.15 4.89 -0.24
N ASP A 288 10.88 5.54 -1.37
CA ASP A 288 9.67 5.36 -2.14
C ASP A 288 10.02 5.31 -3.64
N PRO A 289 9.93 4.13 -4.29
CA PRO A 289 10.29 3.95 -5.70
C PRO A 289 9.24 4.51 -6.68
N PHE A 290 8.11 5.02 -6.18
CA PHE A 290 7.01 5.58 -6.95
C PHE A 290 6.60 6.92 -6.32
N PHE A 291 7.56 7.84 -6.24
CA PHE A 291 7.51 9.01 -5.35
C PHE A 291 6.33 9.96 -5.64
N GLY A 292 5.88 10.03 -6.89
CA GLY A 292 4.81 10.90 -7.34
C GLY A 292 5.04 12.34 -6.89
N SER A 293 4.03 12.93 -6.23
CA SER A 293 4.12 14.28 -5.68
C SER A 293 4.90 14.38 -4.35
N GLY A 294 5.57 13.32 -3.89
CA GLY A 294 6.54 13.37 -2.80
C GLY A 294 5.98 13.34 -1.37
N THR A 295 4.76 12.83 -1.16
CA THR A 295 4.16 12.74 0.18
C THR A 295 5.06 11.97 1.16
N THR A 296 5.69 10.86 0.74
CA THR A 296 6.60 10.08 1.58
C THR A 296 7.80 10.91 2.06
N GLY A 297 8.41 11.69 1.17
CA GLY A 297 9.51 12.57 1.54
C GLY A 297 9.08 13.69 2.49
N VAL A 298 7.93 14.32 2.23
CA VAL A 298 7.36 15.37 3.09
C VAL A 298 7.16 14.84 4.52
N VAL A 299 6.55 13.67 4.68
CA VAL A 299 6.32 13.07 6.00
C VAL A 299 7.63 12.62 6.64
N SER A 300 8.56 12.06 5.87
CA SER A 300 9.89 11.68 6.36
C SER A 300 10.61 12.88 6.98
N ARG A 301 10.64 14.03 6.29
CA ARG A 301 11.26 15.26 6.79
C ARG A 301 10.57 15.81 8.04
N LYS A 302 9.23 15.83 8.06
CA LYS A 302 8.43 16.25 9.24
C LYS A 302 8.69 15.39 10.47
N LEU A 303 9.12 14.14 10.28
CA LEU A 303 9.44 13.19 11.34
C LEU A 303 10.96 13.07 11.58
N SER A 304 11.79 13.97 11.06
CA SER A 304 13.26 13.93 11.22
C SER A 304 13.90 12.64 10.68
N ARG A 305 13.38 12.10 9.58
CA ARG A 305 14.00 11.01 8.81
C ARG A 305 14.56 11.55 7.49
N SER A 306 15.54 10.84 6.94
CA SER A 306 15.99 11.07 5.57
C SER A 306 15.09 10.33 4.58
N TYR A 307 15.01 10.81 3.34
CA TYR A 307 14.26 10.12 2.29
C TYR A 307 15.07 9.91 1.01
N ILE A 308 14.61 8.95 0.20
CA ILE A 308 15.00 8.78 -1.19
C ILE A 308 13.72 8.59 -2.01
N GLY A 309 13.52 9.46 -2.99
CA GLY A 309 12.43 9.34 -3.95
C GLY A 309 12.95 8.85 -5.30
N ILE A 310 12.19 8.00 -5.96
CA ILE A 310 12.38 7.69 -7.39
C ILE A 310 11.09 8.01 -8.11
N GLU A 311 11.18 8.79 -9.18
CA GLU A 311 10.02 9.16 -9.99
C GLU A 311 10.40 9.18 -11.46
N LEU A 312 9.56 8.57 -12.30
CA LEU A 312 9.79 8.47 -13.73
C LEU A 312 9.48 9.79 -14.43
N ASN A 313 8.41 10.48 -14.02
CA ASN A 313 7.92 11.68 -14.69
C ASN A 313 8.53 12.97 -14.08
N PRO A 314 9.32 13.75 -14.84
CA PRO A 314 9.95 14.98 -14.36
C PRO A 314 8.98 16.06 -13.86
N GLU A 315 7.75 16.11 -14.37
CA GLU A 315 6.74 17.07 -13.90
C GLU A 315 6.37 16.81 -12.44
N TYR A 316 6.15 15.54 -12.07
CA TYR A 316 5.90 15.15 -10.68
C TYR A 316 7.08 15.45 -9.77
N VAL A 317 8.31 15.26 -10.25
CA VAL A 317 9.53 15.65 -9.52
C VAL A 317 9.52 17.14 -9.21
N GLY A 318 9.10 17.98 -10.18
CA GLY A 318 8.93 19.42 -9.99
C GLY A 318 7.95 19.75 -8.85
N ILE A 319 6.81 19.06 -8.81
CA ILE A 319 5.79 19.24 -7.77
C ILE A 319 6.29 18.75 -6.41
N ALA A 320 6.92 17.58 -6.37
CA ALA A 320 7.52 17.03 -5.16
C ALA A 320 8.57 17.97 -4.56
N ARG A 321 9.46 18.54 -5.39
CA ARG A 321 10.47 19.53 -4.95
C ARG A 321 9.82 20.78 -4.33
N LYS A 322 8.78 21.34 -4.96
CA LYS A 322 8.05 22.49 -4.40
C LYS A 322 7.49 22.17 -3.02
N ARG A 323 6.84 21.01 -2.86
CA ARG A 323 6.27 20.57 -1.57
C ARG A 323 7.34 20.35 -0.50
N LEU A 324 8.45 19.73 -0.87
CA LEU A 324 9.57 19.49 0.05
C LEU A 324 10.23 20.79 0.49
N ASN A 325 10.48 21.74 -0.42
CA ASN A 325 11.03 23.05 -0.10
C ASN A 325 10.14 23.83 0.88
N ALA A 326 8.82 23.72 0.76
CA ALA A 326 7.89 24.35 1.68
C ALA A 326 8.03 23.81 3.13
N VAL A 327 8.37 22.52 3.29
CA VAL A 327 8.66 21.93 4.61
C VAL A 327 9.98 22.49 5.17
N PHE A 328 11.04 22.56 4.35
CA PHE A 328 12.34 23.07 4.78
C PHE A 328 12.30 24.52 5.26
N ASN A 329 11.45 25.36 4.65
CA ASN A 329 11.31 26.77 5.05
C ASN A 329 10.48 26.97 6.33
N THR A 330 9.93 25.90 6.91
CA THR A 330 9.10 25.95 8.13
C THR A 330 9.73 25.27 9.34
N VAL A 331 10.91 24.65 9.17
CA VAL A 331 11.66 23.95 10.21
C VAL A 331 12.84 24.79 10.68
#